data_AF-A0A958V6B0-F1
#
_entry.id   AF-A0A958V6B0-F1
#
_cell.length_a   1.000
_cell.length_b   1.000
_cell.length_c   1.000
_cell.angle_alpha   90.00
_cell.angle_beta   90.00
_cell.angle_gamma   90.00
#
_symmetry.space_group_name_H-M   'P 1'
#
loop_
_entity.id
_entity.type
_entity.pdbx_description
1 polymer ?
#
loop_
_entity_poly.entity_id
_entity_poly.type
_entity_poly.pdbx_seq_one_letter_code
_entity_poly.pdbx_strand_id
1 'polypeptide(L)'
;MIKFFRNIRKKLAAENKVLGYLRYAIGEIVLVVIGILIALQINTWNQNRIDSNEEQDIIAKLHKDFKENKNNIQGFIVTNKNEMNAQMELMGLIGASKEELLKHNLDSLFYVSFGANELYFADNTLKN
;
A
#
# COMPACT_ATOMS: atom_id res chain seq x y z
N MET A 1 -34.53 -28.43 8.79
CA MET A 1 -35.44 -27.68 9.68
C MET A 1 -36.84 -27.38 9.11
N ILE A 2 -37.18 -27.76 7.87
CA ILE A 2 -38.47 -27.39 7.25
C ILE A 2 -39.67 -28.24 7.70
N LYS A 3 -39.48 -29.51 8.10
CA LYS A 3 -40.61 -30.43 8.37
C LYS A 3 -41.39 -30.09 9.65
N PHE A 4 -40.73 -29.56 10.68
CA PHE A 4 -41.35 -29.23 11.97
C PHE A 4 -42.33 -28.06 11.85
N PHE A 5 -41.86 -26.93 11.30
CA PHE A 5 -42.70 -25.75 11.06
C PHE A 5 -43.79 -26.00 10.01
N ARG A 6 -43.52 -26.86 9.01
CA ARG A 6 -44.51 -27.29 8.01
C ARG A 6 -45.67 -28.07 8.64
N ASN A 7 -45.38 -28.97 9.57
CA ASN A 7 -46.42 -29.78 10.22
C ASN A 7 -47.30 -28.95 11.16
N ILE A 8 -46.72 -27.95 11.84
CA ILE A 8 -47.46 -27.02 12.71
C ILE A 8 -48.38 -26.11 11.89
N ARG A 9 -47.91 -25.60 10.74
CA ARG A 9 -48.73 -24.79 9.82
C ARG A 9 -49.94 -25.56 9.29
N LYS A 10 -49.77 -26.83 8.91
CA LYS A 10 -50.88 -27.69 8.48
C LYS A 10 -51.93 -27.88 9.58
N LYS A 11 -51.49 -28.04 10.84
CA LYS A 11 -52.39 -28.25 11.98
C LYS A 11 -53.21 -26.99 12.31
N LEU A 12 -52.59 -25.81 12.30
CA LEU A 12 -53.25 -24.53 12.59
C LEU A 12 -54.21 -24.07 11.48
N ALA A 13 -53.89 -24.35 10.22
CA ALA A 13 -54.77 -24.08 9.09
C ALA A 13 -56.03 -24.97 9.10
N ALA A 14 -55.91 -26.22 9.56
CA ALA A 14 -57.04 -27.13 9.72
C ALA A 14 -58.00 -26.73 10.86
N GLU A 15 -57.54 -25.94 11.85
CA GLU A 15 -58.32 -25.49 13.00
C GLU A 15 -59.04 -24.13 12.80
N ASN A 16 -59.10 -23.56 11.58
CA ASN A 16 -59.67 -22.22 11.28
C ASN A 16 -59.04 -21.05 12.08
N LYS A 17 -57.85 -21.23 12.68
CA LYS A 17 -57.13 -20.21 13.45
C LYS A 17 -56.25 -19.33 12.55
N VAL A 18 -56.88 -18.54 11.69
CA VAL A 18 -56.19 -17.63 10.73
C VAL A 18 -55.20 -16.70 11.43
N LEU A 19 -55.59 -16.14 12.58
CA LEU A 19 -54.72 -15.29 13.41
C LEU A 19 -53.49 -16.03 13.96
N GLY A 20 -53.62 -17.32 14.28
CA GLY A 20 -52.49 -18.15 14.71
C GLY A 20 -51.51 -18.38 13.57
N TYR A 21 -52.02 -18.75 12.39
CA TYR A 21 -51.21 -18.98 11.19
C TYR A 21 -50.40 -17.74 10.77
N LEU A 22 -51.01 -16.55 10.77
CA LEU A 22 -50.33 -15.29 10.42
C LEU A 22 -49.17 -14.96 11.36
N ARG A 23 -49.34 -15.12 12.68
CA ARG A 23 -48.28 -14.86 13.66
C ARG A 23 -47.06 -15.77 13.44
N TYR A 24 -47.28 -17.04 13.12
CA TYR A 24 -46.19 -17.98 12.86
C TYR A 24 -45.50 -17.72 11.51
N ALA A 25 -46.25 -17.38 10.47
CA ALA A 25 -45.67 -17.03 9.16
C ALA A 25 -44.78 -15.78 9.24
N ILE A 26 -45.20 -14.76 10.00
CA ILE A 26 -44.39 -13.57 10.26
C ILE A 26 -43.11 -13.94 11.02
N GLY A 27 -43.22 -14.78 12.05
CA GLY A 27 -42.05 -15.25 12.81
C GLY A 27 -41.01 -15.97 11.94
N GLU A 28 -41.45 -16.77 10.97
CA GLU A 28 -40.54 -17.47 10.05
C GLU A 28 -39.87 -16.51 9.06
N ILE A 29 -40.61 -15.52 8.53
CA ILE A 29 -40.03 -14.47 7.68
C ILE A 29 -38.98 -13.69 8.46
N VAL A 30 -39.27 -13.27 9.69
CA VAL A 30 -38.33 -12.54 10.54
C VAL A 30 -37.07 -13.37 10.80
N LEU A 31 -37.20 -14.67 11.10
CA LEU A 31 -36.05 -15.56 11.29
C LEU A 31 -35.20 -15.70 10.03
N VAL A 32 -35.82 -15.84 8.85
CA VAL A 32 -35.12 -15.90 7.57
C VAL A 32 -34.39 -14.58 7.29
N VAL A 33 -35.05 -13.45 7.51
CA VAL A 33 -34.46 -12.12 7.34
C VAL A 33 -33.25 -11.94 8.26
N ILE A 34 -33.35 -12.32 9.54
CA ILE A 34 -32.22 -12.29 10.47
C ILE A 34 -31.06 -13.16 9.95
N GLY A 35 -31.35 -14.36 9.46
CA GLY A 35 -30.32 -15.23 8.89
C GLY A 35 -29.59 -14.60 7.70
N ILE A 36 -30.33 -13.98 6.78
CA ILE A 36 -29.76 -13.28 5.62
C ILE A 36 -28.91 -12.08 6.06
N LEU A 37 -29.41 -11.28 7.00
CA LEU A 37 -28.69 -10.11 7.51
C LEU A 37 -27.37 -10.52 8.18
N ILE A 38 -27.38 -11.58 8.99
CA ILE A 38 -26.15 -12.11 9.61
C ILE A 38 -25.17 -12.60 8.53
N ALA A 39 -25.66 -13.34 7.52
CA ALA A 39 -24.80 -13.82 6.43
C ALA A 39 -24.16 -12.67 5.65
N LEU A 40 -24.93 -11.63 5.32
CA LEU A 40 -24.43 -10.42 4.69
C LEU A 40 -23.41 -9.71 5.58
N GLN A 41 -23.71 -9.56 6.87
CA GLN A 41 -22.81 -8.88 7.80
C GLN A 41 -21.47 -9.61 7.96
N ILE A 42 -21.47 -10.95 8.03
CA ILE A 42 -20.25 -11.75 8.05
C ILE A 42 -19.44 -11.56 6.76
N ASN A 43 -20.10 -11.59 5.60
CA ASN A 43 -19.43 -11.39 4.32
C ASN A 43 -18.81 -9.99 4.22
N THR A 44 -19.57 -8.95 4.57
CA THR A 44 -19.09 -7.55 4.56
C THR A 44 -17.93 -7.36 5.54
N TRP A 45 -18.00 -7.94 6.74
CA TRP A 45 -16.91 -7.86 7.72
C TRP A 45 -15.63 -8.53 7.20
N ASN A 46 -15.74 -9.70 6.56
CA ASN A 46 -14.59 -10.36 5.96
C ASN A 46 -13.99 -9.54 4.82
N GLN A 47 -14.81 -8.93 3.96
CA GLN A 47 -14.34 -8.06 2.89
C GLN A 47 -13.60 -6.84 3.44
N ASN A 48 -14.19 -6.13 4.40
CA ASN A 48 -13.55 -4.97 5.05
C ASN A 48 -12.20 -5.33 5.68
N ARG A 49 -12.07 -6.54 6.24
CA ARG A 49 -10.80 -7.03 6.79
C ARG A 49 -9.76 -7.24 5.69
N ILE A 50 -10.15 -7.81 4.55
CA ILE A 50 -9.26 -8.01 3.40
C ILE A 50 -8.81 -6.66 2.87
N ASP A 51 -9.75 -5.74 2.64
CA ASP A 51 -9.48 -4.40 2.12
C ASP A 51 -8.55 -3.62 3.07
N SER A 52 -8.78 -3.70 4.39
CA SER A 52 -7.91 -3.04 5.38
C SER A 52 -6.49 -3.63 5.43
N ASN A 53 -6.35 -4.94 5.22
CA ASN A 53 -5.02 -5.56 5.15
C ASN A 53 -4.27 -5.12 3.89
N GLU A 54 -4.96 -5.04 2.74
CA GLU A 54 -4.39 -4.54 1.49
C GLU A 54 -3.99 -3.06 1.61
N GLU A 55 -4.85 -2.24 2.22
CA GLU A 55 -4.55 -0.84 2.51
C GLU A 55 -3.28 -0.70 3.36
N GLN A 56 -3.13 -1.48 4.43
CA GLN A 56 -1.95 -1.46 5.28
C GLN A 56 -0.68 -1.89 4.53
N ASP A 57 -0.78 -2.90 3.66
CA ASP A 57 0.35 -3.34 2.84
C ASP A 57 0.78 -2.26 1.83
N ILE A 58 -0.18 -1.63 1.15
CA ILE A 58 0.08 -0.51 0.23
C ILE A 58 0.74 0.66 0.97
N ILE A 59 0.21 1.04 2.13
CA ILE A 59 0.79 2.12 2.96
C ILE A 59 2.21 1.77 3.39
N ALA A 60 2.46 0.52 3.82
CA ALA A 60 3.78 0.09 4.23
C ALA A 60 4.80 0.12 3.07
N LYS A 61 4.38 -0.32 1.88
CA LYS A 61 5.19 -0.25 0.65
C LYS A 61 5.49 1.19 0.25
N LEU A 62 4.48 2.06 0.23
CA LEU A 62 4.67 3.49 -0.06
C LEU A 62 5.62 4.16 0.94
N HIS A 63 5.44 3.90 2.23
CA HIS A 63 6.31 4.46 3.26
C HIS A 63 7.77 3.99 3.08
N LYS A 64 7.98 2.73 2.72
CA LYS A 64 9.30 2.18 2.40
C LYS A 64 9.90 2.87 1.17
N ASP A 65 9.13 3.00 0.09
CA ASP A 65 9.58 3.66 -1.16
C ASP A 65 9.97 5.11 -0.89
N PHE A 66 9.16 5.87 -0.15
CA PHE A 66 9.50 7.25 0.21
C PHE A 66 10.76 7.35 1.07
N LYS A 67 10.97 6.40 1.98
CA LYS A 67 12.18 6.37 2.81
C LYS A 67 13.43 6.07 1.97
N GLU A 68 13.35 5.10 1.06
CA GLU A 68 14.43 4.75 0.14
C GLU A 68 14.72 5.92 -0.82
N ASN A 69 13.69 6.51 -1.42
CA ASN A 69 13.80 7.67 -2.30
C ASN A 69 14.43 8.86 -1.61
N LYS A 70 14.06 9.14 -0.36
CA LYS A 70 14.69 10.19 0.44
C LYS A 70 16.17 9.95 0.60
N ASN A 71 16.58 8.72 0.91
CA ASN A 71 18.00 8.38 1.07
C ASN A 71 18.76 8.49 -0.26
N ASN A 72 18.16 8.03 -1.35
CA ASN A 72 18.76 8.13 -2.70
C ASN A 72 18.96 9.59 -3.11
N ILE A 73 17.96 10.44 -2.90
CA ILE A 73 18.06 11.87 -3.18
C ILE A 73 19.14 12.52 -2.30
N GLN A 74 19.21 12.17 -1.01
CA GLN A 74 20.25 12.71 -0.12
C GLN A 74 21.65 12.30 -0.56
N GLY A 75 21.86 11.04 -0.93
CA GLY A 75 23.14 10.57 -1.46
C GLY A 75 23.50 11.25 -2.78
N PHE A 76 22.52 11.45 -3.65
CA PHE A 76 22.69 12.15 -4.92
C PHE A 76 23.09 13.63 -4.71
N ILE A 77 22.45 14.35 -3.78
CA ILE A 77 22.81 15.73 -3.45
C ILE A 77 24.25 15.82 -2.94
N VAL A 78 24.66 14.91 -2.03
CA VAL A 78 26.02 14.89 -1.50
C VAL A 78 27.03 14.66 -2.62
N THR A 79 26.73 13.72 -3.51
CA THR A 79 27.63 13.38 -4.60
C THR A 79 27.77 14.55 -5.57
N ASN A 80 26.66 15.12 -6.05
CA ASN A 80 26.69 16.32 -6.90
C ASN A 80 27.45 17.49 -6.25
N LYS A 81 27.32 17.67 -4.94
CA LYS A 81 28.08 18.72 -4.23
C LYS A 81 29.58 18.46 -4.30
N ASN A 82 30.01 17.22 -4.15
CA ASN A 82 31.43 16.84 -4.26
C ASN A 82 31.93 17.03 -5.70
N GLU A 83 31.13 16.65 -6.70
CA GLU A 83 31.45 16.88 -8.11
C GLU A 83 31.60 18.36 -8.42
N MET A 84 30.65 19.19 -7.98
CA MET A 84 30.69 20.65 -8.16
C MET A 84 31.95 21.25 -7.53
N ASN A 85 32.29 20.84 -6.30
CA ASN A 85 33.50 21.33 -5.64
C ASN A 85 34.76 20.94 -6.42
N ALA A 86 34.86 19.69 -6.88
CA ALA A 86 35.98 19.21 -7.67
C ALA A 86 36.07 19.95 -9.03
N GLN A 87 34.94 20.20 -9.68
CA GLN A 87 34.86 20.96 -10.92
C GLN A 87 35.28 22.43 -10.72
N MET A 88 34.89 23.04 -9.60
CA MET A 88 35.34 24.40 -9.24
C MET A 88 36.85 24.46 -9.02
N GLU A 89 37.43 23.46 -8.36
CA GLU A 89 38.88 23.36 -8.18
C GLU A 89 39.59 23.19 -9.53
N LEU A 90 39.11 22.29 -10.40
CA LEU A 90 39.63 22.15 -11.76
C LEU A 90 39.55 23.44 -12.56
N MET A 91 38.45 24.18 -12.44
CA MET A 91 38.27 25.47 -13.10
C MET A 91 39.31 26.50 -12.61
N GLY A 92 39.63 26.50 -11.32
CA GLY A 92 40.67 27.35 -10.74
C GLY A 92 42.09 27.02 -11.22
N LEU A 93 42.32 25.79 -11.68
CA LEU A 93 43.60 25.32 -12.21
C LEU A 93 43.78 25.59 -13.72
N ILE A 94 42.75 26.12 -14.41
CA ILE A 94 42.86 26.47 -15.82
C ILE A 94 43.90 27.58 -15.99
N GLY A 95 44.94 27.29 -16.76
CA GLY A 95 46.07 28.22 -16.98
C GLY A 95 47.13 28.21 -15.89
N ALA A 96 47.03 27.32 -14.89
CA ALA A 96 48.08 27.13 -13.89
C ALA A 96 49.37 26.59 -14.51
N SER A 97 50.52 26.90 -13.89
CA SER A 97 51.82 26.37 -14.34
C SER A 97 51.92 24.86 -14.07
N LYS A 98 52.79 24.17 -14.79
CA LYS A 98 53.05 22.74 -14.56
C LYS A 98 53.47 22.44 -13.12
N GLU A 99 54.28 23.31 -12.49
CA GLU A 99 54.70 23.12 -11.09
C GLU A 99 53.52 23.24 -10.12
N GLU A 100 52.55 24.11 -10.43
CA GLU A 100 51.35 24.26 -9.61
C GLU A 100 50.43 23.05 -9.77
N LEU A 101 50.22 22.57 -11.00
CA LEU A 101 49.41 21.39 -11.29
C LEU A 101 49.94 20.13 -10.57
N LEU A 102 51.26 19.98 -10.44
CA LEU A 102 51.88 18.85 -9.75
C LEU A 102 51.65 18.84 -8.23
N LYS A 103 51.15 19.94 -7.64
CA LYS A 103 50.79 19.99 -6.21
C LYS A 103 49.40 19.41 -5.93
N HIS A 104 48.57 19.22 -6.96
CA HIS A 104 47.21 18.70 -6.84
C HIS A 104 47.13 17.23 -7.25
N ASN A 105 46.22 16.48 -6.64
CA ASN A 105 45.89 15.11 -7.06
C ASN A 105 44.86 15.15 -8.19
N LEU A 106 45.33 15.46 -9.40
CA LEU A 106 44.47 15.63 -10.57
C LEU A 106 43.68 14.37 -10.91
N ASP A 107 44.24 13.18 -10.72
CA ASP A 107 43.55 11.91 -10.99
C ASP A 107 42.30 11.75 -10.12
N SER A 108 42.43 12.00 -8.81
CA SER A 108 41.28 11.96 -7.91
C SER A 108 40.27 13.05 -8.23
N LEU A 109 40.76 14.24 -8.63
CA LEU A 109 39.90 15.38 -8.93
C LEU A 109 39.07 15.11 -10.19
N PHE A 110 39.68 14.57 -11.24
CA PHE A 110 38.99 14.14 -12.46
C PHE A 110 38.02 12.98 -12.20
N TYR A 111 38.43 11.98 -11.40
CA TYR A 111 37.55 10.86 -11.04
C TYR A 111 36.26 11.35 -10.38
N VAL A 112 36.38 12.29 -9.43
CA VAL A 112 35.22 12.86 -8.75
C VAL A 112 34.43 13.77 -9.70
N SER A 113 35.08 14.64 -10.48
CA SER A 113 34.39 15.61 -11.35
C SER A 113 33.60 15.01 -12.50
N PHE A 114 33.97 13.82 -12.98
CA PHE A 114 33.34 13.15 -14.11
C PHE A 114 32.63 11.85 -13.72
N GLY A 115 32.27 11.69 -12.44
CA GLY A 115 31.46 10.58 -11.98
C GLY A 115 30.12 10.53 -12.72
N ALA A 116 29.72 9.36 -13.21
CA ALA A 116 28.37 9.14 -13.71
C ALA A 116 27.45 8.83 -12.52
N ASN A 117 26.70 9.83 -12.05
CA ASN A 117 25.70 9.63 -11.00
C ASN A 117 24.30 9.66 -11.59
N GLU A 118 23.60 8.53 -11.49
CA GLU A 118 22.20 8.40 -11.86
C GLU A 118 21.33 8.38 -10.60
N LEU A 119 20.26 9.18 -10.61
CA LEU A 119 19.25 9.14 -9.56
C LEU A 119 18.21 8.08 -9.89
N TYR A 120 18.12 7.06 -9.04
CA TYR A 120 17.09 6.03 -9.14
C TYR A 120 16.07 6.15 -8.01
N PHE A 121 14.83 5.83 -8.34
CA PHE A 121 13.74 5.76 -7.39
C PHE A 121 13.38 4.30 -7.13
N ALA A 122 13.10 3.99 -5.87
CA ALA A 122 12.47 2.76 -5.45
C ALA A 122 11.07 2.66 -6.08
N ASP A 123 10.81 1.49 -6.65
CA ASP A 123 9.51 1.10 -7.20
C ASP A 123 9.16 -0.28 -6.64
N ASN A 124 8.69 -0.30 -5.40
CA ASN A 124 8.20 -1.52 -4.75
C ASN A 124 6.66 -1.59 -4.76
N THR A 125 5.99 -0.64 -5.41
CA THR A 125 4.54 -0.44 -5.33
C THR A 125 3.76 -1.15 -6.44
N LEU A 126 4.37 -1.53 -7.56
CA LEU A 126 3.66 -2.05 -8.75
C LEU A 126 4.20 -3.36 -9.34
N LYS A 127 4.74 -4.26 -8.51
CA LYS A 127 4.95 -5.65 -8.97
C LYS A 127 3.68 -6.45 -8.78
N ASN A 128 2.89 -6.55 -9.86
CA ASN A 128 1.89 -7.60 -10.06
C ASN A 128 2.53 -8.98 -9.94
#